data_AF-A0A1B9NMY7-F1
#
_entry.id   AF-A0A1B9NMY7-F1
#
_cell.length_a   1.000
_cell.length_b   1.000
_cell.length_c   1.000
_cell.angle_alpha   90.00
_cell.angle_beta   90.00
_cell.angle_gamma   90.00
#
_symmetry.space_group_name_H-M   'P 1'
#
loop_
_entity.id
_entity.type
_entity.pdbx_description
1 polymer ?
#
loop_
_entity_poly.entity_id
_entity_poly.type
_entity_poly.pdbx_seq_one_letter_code
_entity_poly.pdbx_strand_id
1 'polypeptide(L)'
;MDYCRRSKNRQAYILNSLKTLNYQKLLQTDNFLGNLADLFIPQLKFIFTFSSVWSLTPLLLLSYSSNSQALTAHTSGVIQGSAPYLTFDESRTKAITTDELLAITLSDGSKITPKMNSSSSVKPIELPVEGQSFADINMMVPASTNSVSINNLVTRYHYWGDDDGDGEGSGGVRITGSITLRITDSDGRAVNRSDVLDICKSPYKVELSSTDGSISTHYGIPNTSTFKGRKVAYYFKPKASPIICFVRPNLFWGDRLSAGPADIWNNKKGFLVQSTHPDSYSQNFPTTGADNLYFDFIIGGVDAGQLTWEPVTLEGITATVTNLVASDGWIPNADRRKVVARVKLTGPAASSNQKQSDTPSIISRPSLPQTFELVGKDSRGNVLKYGFQLKKWFVSRNKEDIASNQESWCNSIGYHLSQTSDLTNEGESGRGAKPSSSYKHYQRRIGAGFLTEWGPLHNYIDGGFGSSFWSSDRKKDLHDNIIYWHEISPTGRSIWKGGTVSTAAVCVFSAL
;
A
#
# COMPACT_ATOMS: atom_id res chain seq x y z
N MET A 1 -38.95 -31.45 -20.12
CA MET A 1 -40.04 -31.42 -19.12
C MET A 1 -39.48 -30.66 -17.92
N ASP A 2 -39.81 -29.41 -17.57
CA ASP A 2 -40.73 -28.34 -18.00
C ASP A 2 -40.03 -27.03 -17.55
N TYR A 3 -39.86 -25.93 -18.31
CA TYR A 3 -40.75 -25.00 -19.03
C TYR A 3 -41.72 -24.15 -18.17
N CYS A 4 -41.33 -22.88 -17.90
CA CYS A 4 -42.13 -21.62 -17.90
C CYS A 4 -41.26 -20.48 -17.31
N ARG A 5 -40.72 -19.48 -18.03
CA ARG A 5 -41.24 -18.38 -18.88
C ARG A 5 -41.90 -17.21 -18.12
N ARG A 6 -41.19 -16.07 -18.05
CA ARG A 6 -41.78 -14.72 -18.21
C ARG A 6 -40.72 -13.71 -18.68
N SER A 7 -41.17 -12.72 -19.45
CA SER A 7 -40.42 -12.00 -20.48
C SER A 7 -40.23 -10.51 -20.21
N LYS A 8 -39.21 -9.94 -20.88
CA LYS A 8 -39.11 -8.60 -21.51
C LYS A 8 -39.21 -7.35 -20.62
N ASN A 9 -38.13 -6.56 -20.59
CA ASN A 9 -38.01 -5.32 -21.40
C ASN A 9 -36.61 -4.70 -21.29
N ARG A 10 -35.96 -4.48 -22.44
CA ARG A 10 -34.79 -3.61 -22.62
C ARG A 10 -35.30 -2.28 -23.19
N GLN A 11 -34.89 -1.15 -22.62
CA GLN A 11 -34.99 0.15 -23.27
C GLN A 11 -33.64 0.84 -23.22
N ALA A 12 -33.13 1.17 -24.41
CA ALA A 12 -32.02 2.06 -24.65
C ALA A 12 -32.57 3.50 -24.67
N TYR A 13 -31.87 4.43 -24.02
CA TYR A 13 -32.14 5.86 -24.14
C TYR A 13 -31.05 6.52 -24.98
N ILE A 14 -31.49 7.09 -26.10
CA ILE A 14 -30.71 7.89 -27.04
C ILE A 14 -30.72 9.35 -26.57
N LEU A 15 -29.57 10.02 -26.78
CA LEU A 15 -29.29 11.44 -26.53
C LEU A 15 -30.24 12.41 -27.24
N ASN A 16 -30.59 13.49 -26.53
CA ASN A 16 -30.69 14.89 -26.97
C ASN A 16 -31.24 15.71 -25.78
N SER A 17 -30.94 16.98 -25.50
CA SER A 17 -30.02 18.00 -26.05
C SER A 17 -30.13 19.24 -25.13
N LEU A 18 -29.19 20.18 -25.27
CA LEU A 18 -29.29 21.63 -25.01
C LEU A 18 -29.19 22.16 -23.56
N LYS A 19 -28.03 22.77 -23.27
CA LYS A 19 -27.93 24.22 -22.99
C LYS A 19 -26.48 24.69 -23.11
N THR A 20 -26.13 25.21 -24.28
CA THR A 20 -24.97 26.09 -24.50
C THR A 20 -25.49 27.52 -24.66
N LEU A 21 -24.88 28.45 -23.92
CA LEU A 21 -25.12 29.89 -24.03
C LEU A 21 -24.00 30.51 -24.87
N ASN A 22 -24.39 31.32 -25.86
CA ASN A 22 -23.68 32.42 -26.52
C ASN A 22 -22.23 32.22 -26.96
N TYR A 23 -21.98 32.38 -28.27
CA TYR A 23 -21.22 33.53 -28.78
C TYR A 23 -21.40 33.66 -30.31
N GLN A 24 -21.60 34.91 -30.75
CA GLN A 24 -21.33 35.49 -32.08
C GLN A 24 -22.22 35.17 -33.30
N LYS A 25 -23.21 36.06 -33.47
CA LYS A 25 -23.55 36.78 -34.72
C LYS A 25 -22.36 36.92 -35.69
N LEU A 26 -22.46 36.37 -36.90
CA LEU A 26 -22.64 37.11 -38.16
C LEU A 26 -22.69 36.12 -39.34
N LEU A 27 -23.56 36.43 -40.31
CA LEU A 27 -23.62 35.96 -41.71
C LEU A 27 -24.73 34.97 -42.10
N GLN A 28 -25.48 35.48 -43.10
CA GLN A 28 -26.21 34.81 -44.17
C GLN A 28 -27.57 34.19 -43.86
N THR A 29 -28.62 34.92 -44.23
CA THR A 29 -29.73 34.32 -45.00
C THR A 29 -30.14 35.29 -46.10
N ASP A 30 -29.85 34.91 -47.35
CA ASP A 30 -30.60 35.31 -48.52
C ASP A 30 -31.74 34.30 -48.73
N ASN A 31 -32.80 34.80 -49.38
CA ASN A 31 -33.92 34.10 -50.01
C ASN A 31 -35.10 33.67 -49.14
N PHE A 32 -36.10 34.55 -49.10
CA PHE A 32 -37.50 34.14 -49.20
C PHE A 32 -38.19 34.91 -50.32
N LEU A 33 -38.64 34.16 -51.32
CA LEU A 33 -39.61 34.55 -52.35
C LEU A 33 -40.98 34.81 -51.70
N GLY A 34 -41.63 35.91 -52.07
CA GLY A 34 -43.01 36.16 -51.66
C GLY A 34 -43.54 37.51 -52.13
N ASN A 35 -43.98 37.55 -53.39
CA ASN A 35 -45.02 38.41 -53.97
C ASN A 35 -45.26 39.80 -53.37
N LEU A 36 -44.94 40.84 -54.13
CA LEU A 36 -45.80 42.01 -54.26
C LEU A 36 -45.71 42.53 -55.70
N ALA A 37 -46.88 42.60 -56.33
CA ALA A 37 -47.08 43.08 -57.68
C ALA A 37 -46.95 44.61 -57.75
N ASP A 38 -46.80 45.05 -59.00
CA ASP A 38 -47.27 46.33 -59.55
C ASP A 38 -46.31 47.54 -59.69
N LEU A 39 -46.30 48.01 -60.95
CA LEU A 39 -45.99 49.33 -61.49
C LEU A 39 -44.52 49.78 -61.64
N PHE A 40 -43.95 49.64 -62.85
CA PHE A 40 -43.71 50.74 -63.83
C PHE A 40 -42.67 50.35 -64.92
N ILE A 41 -43.09 50.47 -66.18
CA ILE A 41 -42.30 50.50 -67.43
C ILE A 41 -41.87 51.97 -67.64
N PRO A 42 -40.63 52.34 -68.08
CA PRO A 42 -40.30 52.27 -69.50
C PRO A 42 -38.85 51.97 -69.94
N GLN A 43 -38.84 51.70 -71.25
CA GLN A 43 -37.82 51.27 -72.18
C GLN A 43 -36.62 52.23 -72.33
N LEU A 44 -35.43 51.68 -72.60
CA LEU A 44 -34.45 52.32 -73.48
C LEU A 44 -33.60 51.25 -74.19
N LYS A 45 -33.76 51.13 -75.52
CA LYS A 45 -32.91 50.34 -76.41
C LYS A 45 -31.83 51.26 -76.98
N PHE A 46 -30.57 50.88 -76.86
CA PHE A 46 -29.47 51.50 -77.61
C PHE A 46 -29.00 50.56 -78.72
N ILE A 47 -28.99 51.08 -79.94
CA ILE A 47 -28.55 50.48 -81.19
C ILE A 47 -27.09 50.88 -81.40
N PHE A 48 -26.22 49.96 -81.79
CA PHE A 48 -25.02 50.31 -82.58
C PHE A 48 -24.77 49.29 -83.69
N THR A 49 -24.63 49.83 -84.89
CA THR A 49 -24.50 49.19 -86.20
C THR A 49 -23.04 48.95 -86.58
N PHE A 50 -22.80 47.89 -87.35
CA PHE A 50 -21.51 47.50 -87.96
C PHE A 50 -21.23 48.23 -89.30
N SER A 51 -19.96 48.60 -89.55
CA SER A 51 -19.33 48.77 -90.88
C SER A 51 -17.82 49.03 -90.70
N SER A 52 -16.90 48.09 -90.97
CA SER A 52 -16.23 47.72 -92.25
C SER A 52 -14.93 48.48 -92.58
N VAL A 53 -13.87 47.70 -92.88
CA VAL A 53 -12.69 47.93 -93.76
C VAL A 53 -11.30 48.23 -93.13
N TRP A 54 -10.45 47.19 -93.16
CA TRP A 54 -9.00 47.05 -93.49
C TRP A 54 -7.95 48.04 -92.94
N SER A 55 -6.93 47.51 -92.24
CA SER A 55 -5.54 47.32 -92.74
C SER A 55 -4.56 46.83 -91.66
N LEU A 56 -3.59 45.99 -92.07
CA LEU A 56 -2.30 45.64 -91.44
C LEU A 56 -2.25 44.59 -90.29
N THR A 57 -2.00 43.35 -90.69
CA THR A 57 -1.26 42.25 -89.99
C THR A 57 0.17 42.66 -89.55
N PRO A 58 0.95 41.91 -88.73
CA PRO A 58 0.76 40.55 -88.17
C PRO A 58 1.26 40.34 -86.70
N LEU A 59 1.30 39.06 -86.25
CA LEU A 59 2.04 38.50 -85.10
C LEU A 59 1.52 38.76 -83.68
N LEU A 60 0.83 37.76 -83.10
CA LEU A 60 1.30 36.94 -81.96
C LEU A 60 0.12 36.14 -81.38
N LEU A 61 -0.27 35.10 -82.10
CA LEU A 61 -0.88 33.91 -81.50
C LEU A 61 0.27 33.11 -80.86
N LEU A 62 0.54 33.37 -79.58
CA LEU A 62 1.34 32.48 -78.73
C LEU A 62 0.71 32.49 -77.32
N SER A 63 -0.08 31.46 -77.08
CA SER A 63 -0.21 30.73 -75.81
C SER A 63 0.38 31.38 -74.56
N TYR A 64 -0.49 31.95 -73.71
CA TYR A 64 -0.20 32.03 -72.27
C TYR A 64 -1.14 31.06 -71.55
N SER A 65 -0.63 29.85 -71.34
CA SER A 65 -1.08 28.99 -70.25
C SER A 65 -0.90 29.76 -68.94
N SER A 66 -1.95 29.88 -68.14
CA SER A 66 -1.84 30.28 -66.73
C SER A 66 -1.11 29.19 -65.95
N ASN A 67 0.21 29.10 -66.15
CA ASN A 67 1.06 28.36 -65.24
C ASN A 67 0.98 29.11 -63.91
N SER A 68 0.40 28.46 -62.91
CA SER A 68 0.53 28.87 -61.51
C SER A 68 2.02 28.95 -61.23
N GLN A 69 2.57 30.16 -61.24
CA GLN A 69 3.95 30.43 -60.85
C GLN A 69 4.02 30.16 -59.35
N ALA A 70 4.47 28.97 -58.96
CA ALA A 70 4.93 28.76 -57.60
C ALA A 70 6.15 29.66 -57.41
N LEU A 71 6.02 30.70 -56.57
CA LEU A 71 7.16 31.51 -56.15
C LEU A 71 8.13 30.58 -55.40
N THR A 72 9.18 30.11 -56.08
CA THR A 72 10.34 29.54 -55.41
C THR A 72 11.17 30.69 -54.86
N ALA A 73 10.90 31.06 -53.61
CA ALA A 73 11.76 31.96 -52.86
C ALA A 73 13.05 31.21 -52.51
N HIS A 74 14.18 31.65 -53.07
CA HIS A 74 15.52 31.19 -52.66
C HIS A 74 16.11 32.25 -51.74
N THR A 75 16.36 31.89 -50.47
CA THR A 75 17.11 32.76 -49.55
C THR A 75 18.61 32.56 -49.79
N SER A 76 19.37 33.64 -49.89
CA SER A 76 20.84 33.58 -50.05
C SER A 76 21.57 33.20 -48.75
N GLY A 77 20.84 33.05 -47.65
CA GLY A 77 21.34 32.65 -46.33
C GLY A 77 20.34 31.75 -45.60
N VAL A 78 20.82 31.14 -44.51
CA VAL A 78 20.00 30.38 -43.57
C VAL A 78 18.93 31.28 -42.97
N ILE A 79 17.66 30.85 -43.03
CA ILE A 79 16.56 31.51 -42.31
C ILE A 79 16.83 31.31 -40.80
N GLN A 80 17.12 32.41 -40.10
CA GLN A 80 17.28 32.44 -38.65
C GLN A 80 15.90 32.47 -38.02
N GLY A 81 15.55 31.40 -37.31
CA GLY A 81 14.25 31.15 -36.73
C GLY A 81 14.29 31.06 -35.21
N SER A 82 13.22 30.51 -34.63
CA SER A 82 13.15 30.18 -33.21
C SER A 82 13.16 28.65 -33.02
N ALA A 83 13.72 28.16 -31.91
CA ALA A 83 13.57 26.74 -31.60
C ALA A 83 12.17 26.44 -31.09
N PRO A 84 11.57 25.30 -31.48
CA PRO A 84 10.31 24.86 -30.90
C PRO A 84 10.50 24.56 -29.40
N TYR A 85 9.45 24.70 -28.62
CA TYR A 85 9.50 24.53 -27.16
C TYR A 85 8.24 23.85 -26.61
N LEU A 86 8.36 23.27 -25.42
CA LEU A 86 7.19 22.81 -24.67
C LEU A 86 6.50 24.00 -24.00
N THR A 87 5.18 23.96 -23.93
CA THR A 87 4.36 24.92 -23.19
C THR A 87 3.14 24.19 -22.63
N PHE A 88 2.67 24.60 -21.46
CA PHE A 88 1.51 24.00 -20.79
C PHE A 88 0.41 25.02 -20.49
N ASP A 89 0.57 26.24 -20.97
CA ASP A 89 -0.24 27.42 -20.65
C ASP A 89 -0.53 28.27 -21.90
N GLU A 90 -0.81 27.60 -23.02
CA GLU A 90 -1.13 28.23 -24.32
C GLU A 90 0.00 29.16 -24.81
N SER A 91 1.24 28.66 -24.80
CA SER A 91 2.45 29.36 -25.29
C SER A 91 2.86 30.60 -24.50
N ARG A 92 2.32 30.82 -23.29
CA ARG A 92 2.72 31.95 -22.43
C ARG A 92 4.08 31.73 -21.79
N THR A 93 4.43 30.49 -21.47
CA THR A 93 5.74 30.14 -20.91
C THR A 93 6.42 29.01 -21.67
N LYS A 94 7.73 29.16 -21.87
CA LYS A 94 8.60 28.14 -22.47
C LYS A 94 9.10 27.19 -21.36
N ALA A 95 8.58 25.98 -21.35
CA ALA A 95 8.93 24.98 -20.36
C ALA A 95 10.28 24.32 -20.70
N ILE A 96 11.19 24.34 -19.72
CA ILE A 96 12.51 23.67 -19.80
C ILE A 96 12.53 22.33 -19.03
N THR A 97 11.46 22.04 -18.28
CA THR A 97 11.27 20.79 -17.54
C THR A 97 9.89 20.20 -17.81
N THR A 98 9.70 18.96 -17.36
CA THR A 98 8.46 18.19 -17.51
C THR A 98 7.60 18.19 -16.23
N ASP A 99 7.83 19.13 -15.31
CA ASP A 99 7.16 19.18 -14.00
C ASP A 99 5.63 19.15 -14.12
N GLU A 100 5.05 19.90 -15.06
CA GLU A 100 3.60 19.94 -15.28
C GLU A 100 3.03 18.59 -15.75
N LEU A 101 3.82 17.80 -16.47
CA LEU A 101 3.40 16.48 -16.93
C LEU A 101 3.39 15.43 -15.81
N LEU A 102 4.07 15.71 -14.70
CA LEU A 102 4.14 14.83 -13.52
C LEU A 102 3.21 15.30 -12.39
N ALA A 103 2.35 16.28 -12.66
CA ALA A 103 1.30 16.71 -11.74
C ALA A 103 0.21 15.63 -11.63
N ILE A 104 -0.41 15.59 -10.46
CA ILE A 104 -1.55 14.72 -10.16
C ILE A 104 -2.77 15.57 -9.83
N THR A 105 -3.97 15.04 -10.05
CA THR A 105 -5.21 15.66 -9.58
C THR A 105 -6.05 14.62 -8.86
N LEU A 106 -6.45 14.93 -7.63
CA LEU A 106 -7.29 14.06 -6.82
C LEU A 106 -8.74 14.13 -7.30
N SER A 107 -9.59 13.22 -6.84
CA SER A 107 -11.00 13.16 -7.22
C SER A 107 -11.84 14.37 -6.80
N ASP A 108 -11.37 15.15 -5.83
CA ASP A 108 -11.99 16.42 -5.42
C ASP A 108 -11.55 17.62 -6.28
N GLY A 109 -10.71 17.39 -7.30
CA GLY A 109 -10.18 18.42 -8.19
C GLY A 109 -8.87 19.07 -7.69
N SER A 110 -8.37 18.71 -6.51
CA SER A 110 -7.11 19.24 -5.98
C SER A 110 -5.92 18.84 -6.86
N LYS A 111 -5.28 19.81 -7.52
CA LYS A 111 -4.06 19.61 -8.33
C LYS A 111 -2.81 19.75 -7.46
N ILE A 112 -1.94 18.75 -7.48
CA ILE A 112 -0.64 18.76 -6.78
C ILE A 112 0.46 18.62 -7.83
N THR A 113 1.32 19.62 -7.93
CA THR A 113 2.50 19.60 -8.80
C THR A 113 3.73 19.11 -8.05
N PRO A 114 4.80 18.68 -8.74
CA PRO A 114 6.05 18.30 -8.09
C PRO A 114 6.62 19.38 -7.16
N LYS A 115 6.41 20.67 -7.49
CA LYS A 115 6.85 21.82 -6.68
C LYS A 115 6.05 21.98 -5.38
N MET A 116 4.75 21.67 -5.39
CA MET A 116 3.87 21.80 -4.21
C MET A 116 3.81 20.52 -3.35
N ASN A 117 4.37 19.42 -3.85
CA ASN A 117 4.35 18.14 -3.16
C ASN A 117 5.24 18.18 -1.89
N SER A 118 4.59 18.11 -0.73
CA SER A 118 5.23 17.97 0.58
C SER A 118 4.99 16.61 1.23
N SER A 119 4.47 15.65 0.45
CA SER A 119 4.12 14.32 0.96
C SER A 119 5.36 13.50 1.30
N SER A 120 5.22 12.65 2.32
CA SER A 120 6.25 11.70 2.74
C SER A 120 5.62 10.43 3.30
N SER A 121 6.43 9.42 3.61
CA SER A 121 5.94 8.21 4.29
C SER A 121 5.36 8.48 5.68
N VAL A 122 5.71 9.58 6.32
CA VAL A 122 5.18 9.98 7.64
C VAL A 122 3.99 10.92 7.50
N LYS A 123 3.96 11.73 6.44
CA LYS A 123 2.87 12.65 6.12
C LYS A 123 2.36 12.39 4.70
N PRO A 124 1.63 11.28 4.48
CA PRO A 124 1.04 10.99 3.18
C PRO A 124 -0.17 11.88 2.89
N ILE A 125 -0.49 12.04 1.60
CA ILE A 125 -1.72 12.65 1.11
C ILE A 125 -2.87 11.68 1.39
N GLU A 126 -3.92 12.14 2.07
CA GLU A 126 -5.13 11.36 2.25
C GLU A 126 -6.01 11.48 0.99
N LEU A 127 -6.54 10.35 0.51
CA LEU A 127 -7.49 10.40 -0.60
C LEU A 127 -8.81 11.05 -0.16
N PRO A 128 -9.51 11.81 -1.04
CA PRO A 128 -10.69 12.56 -0.60
C PRO A 128 -11.90 11.70 -0.21
N VAL A 129 -12.05 10.52 -0.83
CA VAL A 129 -13.22 9.64 -0.70
C VAL A 129 -12.80 8.23 -0.26
N GLU A 130 -13.65 7.56 0.50
CA GLU A 130 -13.44 6.18 0.94
C GLU A 130 -13.56 5.19 -0.24
N GLY A 131 -12.86 4.06 -0.16
CA GLY A 131 -12.93 3.00 -1.16
C GLY A 131 -12.26 3.32 -2.51
N GLN A 132 -11.46 4.39 -2.58
CA GLN A 132 -10.77 4.80 -3.79
C GLN A 132 -9.54 3.94 -4.13
N SER A 133 -9.15 4.03 -5.41
CA SER A 133 -7.98 3.41 -6.02
C SER A 133 -7.07 4.48 -6.65
N PHE A 134 -5.94 4.05 -7.24
CA PHE A 134 -5.09 4.95 -8.03
C PHE A 134 -5.67 5.27 -9.42
N ALA A 135 -6.76 4.62 -9.85
CA ALA A 135 -7.49 4.98 -11.05
C ALA A 135 -8.30 6.28 -10.85
N ASP A 136 -8.63 6.61 -9.61
CA ASP A 136 -9.35 7.84 -9.23
C ASP A 136 -8.43 9.06 -9.11
N ILE A 137 -7.12 8.86 -9.24
CA ILE A 137 -6.13 9.93 -9.31
C ILE A 137 -5.80 10.19 -10.78
N ASN A 138 -6.16 11.37 -11.26
CA ASN A 138 -5.85 11.79 -12.61
C ASN A 138 -4.35 12.09 -12.74
N MET A 139 -3.74 11.51 -13.77
CA MET A 139 -2.33 11.67 -14.12
C MET A 139 -2.22 11.67 -15.64
N MET A 140 -1.15 12.24 -16.19
CA MET A 140 -0.90 12.18 -17.64
C MET A 140 -0.71 10.76 -18.16
N VAL A 141 -0.20 9.84 -17.31
CA VAL A 141 -0.17 8.41 -17.62
C VAL A 141 -1.61 7.86 -17.56
N PRO A 142 -2.15 7.31 -18.67
CA PRO A 142 -3.52 6.76 -18.70
C PRO A 142 -3.74 5.68 -17.65
N ALA A 143 -4.98 5.52 -17.17
CA ALA A 143 -5.30 4.55 -16.12
C ALA A 143 -5.05 3.08 -16.52
N SER A 144 -5.08 2.76 -17.81
CA SER A 144 -4.88 1.41 -18.34
C SER A 144 -3.42 1.02 -18.57
N THR A 145 -2.46 1.93 -18.38
CA THR A 145 -1.04 1.67 -18.63
C THR A 145 -0.15 2.27 -17.53
N ASN A 146 1.09 1.78 -17.44
CA ASN A 146 2.10 2.34 -16.54
C ASN A 146 3.12 3.22 -17.29
N SER A 147 2.87 3.52 -18.57
CA SER A 147 3.71 4.41 -19.35
C SER A 147 2.94 5.07 -20.49
N VAL A 148 3.40 6.25 -20.89
CA VAL A 148 2.89 7.01 -22.04
C VAL A 148 4.03 7.76 -22.71
N SER A 149 3.99 7.88 -24.04
CA SER A 149 4.94 8.71 -24.78
C SER A 149 4.62 10.20 -24.58
N ILE A 150 5.65 11.02 -24.35
CA ILE A 150 5.48 12.48 -24.29
C ILE A 150 4.96 13.02 -25.62
N ASN A 151 5.37 12.42 -26.74
CA ASN A 151 4.85 12.77 -28.07
C ASN A 151 3.32 12.66 -28.13
N ASN A 152 2.74 11.58 -27.61
CA ASN A 152 1.29 11.39 -27.61
C ASN A 152 0.56 12.43 -26.75
N LEU A 153 1.17 12.87 -25.65
CA LEU A 153 0.58 13.91 -24.79
C LEU A 153 0.66 15.27 -25.46
N VAL A 154 1.83 15.63 -25.97
CA VAL A 154 2.09 16.93 -26.58
C VAL A 154 1.27 17.12 -27.85
N THR A 155 1.17 16.10 -28.69
CA THR A 155 0.33 16.14 -29.90
C THR A 155 -1.16 16.20 -29.57
N ARG A 156 -1.62 15.49 -28.54
CA ARG A 156 -3.04 15.46 -28.14
C ARG A 156 -3.52 16.77 -27.49
N TYR A 157 -2.67 17.39 -26.68
CA TYR A 157 -3.02 18.58 -25.91
C TYR A 157 -2.41 19.87 -26.45
N HIS A 158 -1.72 19.80 -27.59
CA HIS A 158 -0.97 20.92 -28.18
C HIS A 158 -0.02 21.59 -27.17
N TYR A 159 0.71 20.78 -26.39
CA TYR A 159 1.68 21.27 -25.38
C TYR A 159 3.04 21.63 -25.98
N TRP A 160 3.02 22.34 -27.10
CA TRP A 160 4.21 22.86 -27.77
C TRP A 160 3.89 24.18 -28.44
N GLY A 161 4.94 24.97 -28.68
CA GLY A 161 4.86 26.22 -29.41
C GLY A 161 6.11 26.43 -30.24
N ASP A 162 6.00 27.28 -31.24
CA ASP A 162 7.05 27.68 -32.16
C ASP A 162 6.76 29.10 -32.63
N ASP A 163 7.70 30.04 -32.41
CA ASP A 163 7.39 31.48 -32.55
C ASP A 163 7.36 31.94 -34.02
N ASP A 164 8.00 31.19 -34.91
CA ASP A 164 8.08 31.41 -36.36
C ASP A 164 7.18 30.47 -37.17
N GLY A 165 6.48 29.54 -36.51
CA GLY A 165 5.37 28.77 -37.06
C GLY A 165 5.77 27.70 -38.08
N ASP A 166 7.03 27.26 -38.09
CA ASP A 166 7.53 26.23 -38.99
C ASP A 166 7.27 24.79 -38.51
N GLY A 167 6.83 24.66 -37.25
CA GLY A 167 6.25 23.43 -36.71
C GLY A 167 4.78 23.19 -37.08
N GLU A 168 4.09 24.16 -37.68
CA GLU A 168 2.66 24.08 -37.97
C GLU A 168 2.33 23.06 -39.06
N GLY A 169 1.24 22.31 -38.86
CA GLY A 169 0.76 21.26 -39.78
C GLY A 169 0.95 19.83 -39.27
N SER A 170 0.31 18.89 -39.97
CA SER A 170 0.32 17.47 -39.58
C SER A 170 1.73 16.88 -39.68
N GLY A 171 2.32 16.57 -38.52
CA GLY A 171 3.66 15.99 -38.43
C GLY A 171 4.80 17.01 -38.48
N GLY A 172 4.51 18.31 -38.40
CA GLY A 172 5.54 19.37 -38.38
C GLY A 172 6.48 19.31 -37.17
N VAL A 173 6.05 18.66 -36.09
CA VAL A 173 6.81 18.54 -34.83
C VAL A 173 7.03 17.08 -34.46
N ARG A 174 8.26 16.76 -34.07
CA ARG A 174 8.65 15.48 -33.48
C ARG A 174 9.12 15.66 -32.05
N ILE A 175 8.49 14.97 -31.11
CA ILE A 175 8.90 14.95 -29.70
C ILE A 175 9.42 13.56 -29.31
N THR A 176 10.47 13.52 -28.49
CA THR A 176 11.01 12.28 -27.91
C THR A 176 10.74 12.21 -26.41
N GLY A 177 10.82 11.00 -25.85
CA GLY A 177 10.71 10.76 -24.41
C GLY A 177 9.39 10.14 -23.96
N SER A 178 9.35 9.73 -22.70
CA SER A 178 8.23 9.01 -22.10
C SER A 178 8.05 9.35 -20.63
N ILE A 179 6.86 9.09 -20.12
CA ILE A 179 6.54 9.12 -18.69
C ILE A 179 6.26 7.68 -18.25
N THR A 180 6.77 7.31 -17.09
CA THR A 180 6.57 6.01 -16.45
C THR A 180 5.97 6.19 -15.07
N LEU A 181 5.13 5.23 -14.67
CA LEU A 181 4.43 5.17 -13.40
C LEU A 181 4.81 3.87 -12.69
N ARG A 182 5.17 3.98 -11.41
CA ARG A 182 5.34 2.84 -10.51
C ARG A 182 4.58 3.09 -9.22
N ILE A 183 3.78 2.12 -8.79
CA ILE A 183 2.97 2.20 -7.59
C ILE A 183 3.39 1.05 -6.66
N THR A 184 3.68 1.35 -5.40
CA THR A 184 3.99 0.34 -4.39
C THR A 184 3.27 0.57 -3.06
N ASP A 185 2.99 -0.51 -2.33
CA ASP A 185 2.54 -0.46 -0.94
C ASP A 185 3.68 -0.15 0.05
N SER A 186 3.36 -0.11 1.35
CA SER A 186 4.33 0.16 2.42
C SER A 186 5.39 -0.94 2.63
N ASP A 187 5.14 -2.15 2.10
CA ASP A 187 6.09 -3.26 2.09
C ASP A 187 6.96 -3.26 0.81
N GLY A 188 6.69 -2.36 -0.14
CA GLY A 188 7.38 -2.24 -1.42
C GLY A 188 6.86 -3.16 -2.52
N ARG A 189 5.70 -3.80 -2.34
CA ARG A 189 5.07 -4.64 -3.36
C ARG A 189 4.36 -3.78 -4.39
N ALA A 190 4.37 -4.20 -5.65
CA ALA A 190 3.66 -3.51 -6.71
C ALA A 190 2.13 -3.59 -6.48
N VAL A 191 1.44 -2.50 -6.80
CA VAL A 191 -0.02 -2.37 -6.62
C VAL A 191 -0.62 -1.98 -7.97
N ASN A 192 -1.74 -2.61 -8.35
CA ASN A 192 -2.40 -2.24 -9.60
C ASN A 192 -3.17 -0.94 -9.43
N ARG A 193 -3.34 -0.23 -10.54
CA ARG A 193 -4.01 1.06 -10.53
C ARG A 193 -5.48 0.98 -10.10
N SER A 194 -6.14 -0.13 -10.42
CA SER A 194 -7.55 -0.41 -10.08
C SER A 194 -7.78 -1.01 -8.70
N ASP A 195 -6.72 -1.36 -7.97
CA ASP A 195 -6.87 -1.99 -6.65
C ASP A 195 -7.41 -0.95 -5.66
N VAL A 196 -8.49 -1.28 -4.96
CA VAL A 196 -8.99 -0.48 -3.85
C VAL A 196 -7.94 -0.46 -2.75
N LEU A 197 -7.64 0.74 -2.23
CA LEU A 197 -6.56 0.91 -1.27
C LEU A 197 -6.96 0.44 0.13
N ASP A 198 -6.04 -0.27 0.77
CA ASP A 198 -6.15 -0.83 2.09
C ASP A 198 -5.30 -0.01 3.07
N ILE A 199 -5.91 0.46 4.14
CA ILE A 199 -5.24 1.28 5.15
C ILE A 199 -4.09 0.53 5.83
N CYS A 200 -4.14 -0.80 5.92
CA CYS A 200 -3.07 -1.62 6.49
C CYS A 200 -1.84 -1.78 5.59
N LYS A 201 -1.98 -1.43 4.31
CA LYS A 201 -0.88 -1.41 3.33
C LYS A 201 -0.36 0.01 3.08
N SER A 202 -0.92 0.99 3.78
CA SER A 202 -0.48 2.39 3.72
C SER A 202 0.81 2.63 4.51
N PRO A 203 1.58 3.70 4.22
CA PRO A 203 1.40 4.59 3.08
C PRO A 203 1.85 3.91 1.77
N TYR A 204 1.15 4.24 0.69
CA TYR A 204 1.54 3.87 -0.65
C TYR A 204 2.49 4.90 -1.25
N LYS A 205 3.31 4.48 -2.20
CA LYS A 205 4.24 5.33 -2.94
C LYS A 205 3.95 5.28 -4.44
N VAL A 206 3.71 6.44 -5.03
CA VAL A 206 3.55 6.63 -6.48
C VAL A 206 4.79 7.35 -7.00
N GLU A 207 5.55 6.70 -7.86
CA GLU A 207 6.70 7.30 -8.54
C GLU A 207 6.34 7.59 -10.00
N LEU A 208 6.39 8.86 -10.37
CA LEU A 208 6.27 9.33 -11.75
C LEU A 208 7.66 9.78 -12.23
N SER A 209 8.08 9.28 -13.38
CA SER A 209 9.38 9.64 -13.97
C SER A 209 9.24 9.92 -15.45
N SER A 210 9.68 11.10 -15.88
CA SER A 210 9.88 11.45 -17.28
C SER A 210 11.35 11.27 -17.68
N THR A 211 11.60 10.92 -18.93
CA THR A 211 12.94 10.90 -19.51
C THR A 211 13.34 12.29 -20.00
N ASP A 212 14.65 12.53 -20.12
CA ASP A 212 15.16 13.59 -20.99
C ASP A 212 14.62 13.39 -22.41
N GLY A 213 14.48 14.49 -23.15
CA GLY A 213 13.96 14.45 -24.50
C GLY A 213 14.25 15.73 -25.27
N SER A 214 13.75 15.74 -26.50
CA SER A 214 13.87 16.84 -27.42
C SER A 214 12.56 17.05 -28.17
N ILE A 215 12.35 18.29 -28.58
CA ILE A 215 11.33 18.70 -29.53
C ILE A 215 12.06 19.26 -30.75
N SER A 216 11.64 18.84 -31.94
CA SER A 216 12.26 19.29 -33.19
C SER A 216 11.22 19.52 -34.28
N THR A 217 11.44 20.55 -35.10
CA THR A 217 10.68 20.86 -36.31
C THR A 217 11.42 20.40 -37.56
N HIS A 218 10.70 20.33 -38.69
CA HIS A 218 11.30 19.99 -39.99
C HIS A 218 12.16 21.11 -40.58
N TYR A 219 11.82 22.36 -40.27
CA TYR A 219 12.47 23.56 -40.77
C TYR A 219 12.96 24.41 -39.59
N GLY A 220 13.58 25.56 -39.86
CA GLY A 220 14.06 26.47 -38.82
C GLY A 220 15.52 26.26 -38.43
N ILE A 221 16.19 27.34 -38.01
CA ILE A 221 17.51 27.27 -37.40
C ILE A 221 17.53 28.22 -36.19
N PRO A 222 17.66 27.72 -34.94
CA PRO A 222 17.71 26.30 -34.56
C PRO A 222 16.34 25.60 -34.67
N ASN A 223 16.27 24.39 -35.23
CA ASN A 223 15.02 23.60 -35.32
C ASN A 223 14.76 22.65 -34.14
N THR A 224 15.55 22.71 -33.07
CA THR A 224 15.49 21.73 -31.99
C THR A 224 15.73 22.39 -30.64
N SER A 225 14.95 21.98 -29.63
CA SER A 225 15.28 22.24 -28.23
C SER A 225 15.25 20.94 -27.42
N THR A 226 15.88 20.98 -26.24
CA THR A 226 15.94 19.84 -25.32
C THR A 226 15.30 20.21 -23.98
N PHE A 227 14.72 19.21 -23.33
CA PHE A 227 14.15 19.36 -21.99
C PHE A 227 14.67 18.27 -21.07
N LYS A 228 14.70 18.57 -19.78
CA LYS A 228 15.13 17.63 -18.76
C LYS A 228 13.98 16.83 -18.18
N GLY A 229 14.19 15.53 -18.11
CA GLY A 229 13.35 14.60 -17.39
C GLY A 229 13.45 14.81 -15.89
N ARG A 230 12.45 14.33 -15.17
CA ARG A 230 12.38 14.46 -13.72
C ARG A 230 11.72 13.23 -13.12
N LYS A 231 12.07 12.96 -11.87
CA LYS A 231 11.43 11.95 -11.04
C LYS A 231 10.79 12.60 -9.82
N VAL A 232 9.57 12.23 -9.51
CA VAL A 232 8.83 12.67 -8.32
C VAL A 232 8.20 11.45 -7.64
N ALA A 233 8.15 11.49 -6.30
CA ALA A 233 7.47 10.50 -5.49
C ALA A 233 6.35 11.16 -4.68
N TYR A 234 5.14 10.65 -4.79
CA TYR A 234 3.98 11.03 -3.98
C TYR A 234 3.66 9.90 -3.01
N TYR A 235 3.31 10.24 -1.77
CA TYR A 235 2.89 9.27 -0.76
C TYR A 235 1.40 9.43 -0.46
N PHE A 236 0.67 8.32 -0.40
CA PHE A 236 -0.78 8.31 -0.23
C PHE A 236 -1.24 7.39 0.90
N LYS A 237 -2.39 7.72 1.50
CA LYS A 237 -3.18 6.82 2.32
C LYS A 237 -4.66 6.92 1.92
N PRO A 238 -5.42 5.82 1.98
CA PRO A 238 -6.86 5.90 1.79
C PRO A 238 -7.51 6.70 2.92
N LYS A 239 -8.67 7.28 2.64
CA LYS A 239 -9.62 7.68 3.67
C LYS A 239 -10.32 6.44 4.18
N ALA A 240 -10.10 6.12 5.45
CA ALA A 240 -10.66 4.95 6.10
C ALA A 240 -10.71 5.18 7.62
N SER A 241 -11.67 4.53 8.28
CA SER A 241 -11.67 4.46 9.73
C SER A 241 -10.43 3.74 10.25
N PRO A 242 -9.92 4.12 11.43
CA PRO A 242 -8.76 3.46 12.02
C PRO A 242 -9.02 1.99 12.33
N ILE A 243 -8.02 1.13 12.07
CA ILE A 243 -8.08 -0.30 12.38
C ILE A 243 -6.74 -0.81 12.90
N ILE A 244 -6.78 -1.89 13.69
CA ILE A 244 -5.58 -2.63 14.10
C ILE A 244 -5.27 -3.63 13.00
N CYS A 245 -4.16 -3.42 12.30
CA CYS A 245 -3.76 -4.22 11.15
C CYS A 245 -3.01 -5.48 11.56
N PHE A 246 -2.10 -5.33 12.52
CA PHE A 246 -1.27 -6.42 13.02
C PHE A 246 -1.04 -6.26 14.52
N VAL A 247 -0.74 -7.38 15.16
CA VAL A 247 -0.25 -7.44 16.54
C VAL A 247 1.15 -8.04 16.56
N ARG A 248 2.10 -7.29 17.10
CA ARG A 248 3.53 -7.57 16.96
C ARG A 248 4.15 -8.03 18.28
N PRO A 249 4.33 -9.36 18.48
CA PRO A 249 5.26 -9.87 19.48
C PRO A 249 6.70 -9.79 18.96
N ASN A 250 7.64 -10.46 19.64
CA ASN A 250 9.00 -10.67 19.16
C ASN A 250 8.99 -11.34 17.77
N LEU A 251 9.63 -10.71 16.79
CA LEU A 251 9.66 -11.15 15.39
C LEU A 251 10.83 -12.09 15.05
N PHE A 252 11.82 -12.25 15.93
CA PHE A 252 12.99 -13.09 15.66
C PHE A 252 12.58 -14.53 15.35
N TRP A 253 13.25 -15.14 14.38
CA TRP A 253 12.94 -16.49 13.89
C TRP A 253 11.49 -16.66 13.41
N GLY A 254 10.83 -15.56 13.02
CA GLY A 254 9.53 -15.57 12.36
C GLY A 254 9.63 -15.48 10.83
N ASP A 255 10.75 -15.86 10.23
CA ASP A 255 10.98 -15.78 8.79
C ASP A 255 11.32 -17.16 8.19
N ARG A 256 11.40 -17.21 6.85
CA ARG A 256 11.78 -18.41 6.08
C ARG A 256 11.00 -19.66 6.51
N LEU A 257 11.68 -20.68 7.03
CA LEU A 257 11.10 -21.97 7.40
C LEU A 257 10.24 -21.91 8.67
N SER A 258 10.44 -20.88 9.50
CA SER A 258 9.66 -20.63 10.71
C SER A 258 8.56 -19.59 10.50
N ALA A 259 8.45 -19.03 9.29
CA ALA A 259 7.36 -18.14 8.92
C ALA A 259 6.02 -18.89 8.94
N GLY A 260 5.03 -18.29 9.61
CA GLY A 260 3.65 -18.77 9.55
C GLY A 260 3.02 -18.58 8.16
N PRO A 261 1.83 -19.17 7.95
CA PRO A 261 0.99 -18.88 6.79
C PRO A 261 0.75 -17.37 6.63
N ALA A 262 0.64 -16.90 5.39
CA ALA A 262 0.52 -15.47 5.08
C ALA A 262 -0.78 -14.81 5.59
N ASP A 263 -1.83 -15.62 5.81
CA ASP A 263 -3.10 -15.23 6.42
C ASP A 263 -3.05 -15.14 7.95
N ILE A 264 -1.98 -15.65 8.58
CA ILE A 264 -1.79 -15.64 10.04
C ILE A 264 -0.62 -14.73 10.44
N TRP A 265 0.49 -14.74 9.70
CA TRP A 265 1.75 -14.13 10.09
C TRP A 265 2.42 -13.33 8.98
N ASN A 266 2.85 -12.12 9.33
CA ASN A 266 3.72 -11.27 8.53
C ASN A 266 5.08 -11.13 9.25
N ASN A 267 6.17 -11.53 8.60
CA ASN A 267 7.51 -11.53 9.19
C ASN A 267 8.09 -10.15 9.57
N LYS A 268 7.49 -9.06 9.09
CA LYS A 268 7.87 -7.67 9.44
C LYS A 268 6.90 -7.02 10.44
N LYS A 269 5.66 -7.51 10.53
CA LYS A 269 4.57 -6.85 11.25
C LYS A 269 3.96 -7.66 12.39
N GLY A 270 4.11 -8.99 12.40
CA GLY A 270 3.55 -9.88 13.42
C GLY A 270 2.30 -10.62 12.95
N PHE A 271 1.42 -10.97 13.88
CA PHE A 271 0.18 -11.68 13.57
C PHE A 271 -0.85 -10.75 12.94
N LEU A 272 -1.59 -11.28 11.95
CA LEU A 272 -2.77 -10.63 11.41
C LEU A 272 -3.93 -10.77 12.40
N VAL A 273 -4.76 -9.74 12.51
CA VAL A 273 -6.01 -9.81 13.27
C VAL A 273 -6.96 -10.77 12.55
N GLN A 274 -7.38 -11.85 13.22
CA GLN A 274 -8.23 -12.89 12.62
C GLN A 274 -9.70 -12.53 12.69
N SER A 275 -10.15 -11.87 13.77
CA SER A 275 -11.52 -11.37 13.89
C SER A 275 -11.62 -10.18 14.85
N THR A 276 -12.54 -9.27 14.57
CA THR A 276 -12.93 -8.19 15.49
C THR A 276 -14.25 -8.47 16.21
N HIS A 277 -14.91 -9.59 15.89
CA HIS A 277 -16.16 -10.01 16.53
C HIS A 277 -15.87 -10.71 17.86
N PRO A 278 -16.53 -10.31 18.96
CA PRO A 278 -16.28 -10.86 20.29
C PRO A 278 -16.34 -12.39 20.37
N ASP A 279 -17.30 -13.01 19.69
CA ASP A 279 -17.50 -14.47 19.69
C ASP A 279 -16.34 -15.25 19.04
N SER A 280 -15.44 -14.56 18.34
CA SER A 280 -14.31 -15.15 17.61
C SER A 280 -12.94 -14.70 18.15
N TYR A 281 -12.89 -14.01 19.29
CA TYR A 281 -11.62 -13.57 19.89
C TYR A 281 -10.67 -14.72 20.25
N SER A 282 -11.18 -15.95 20.39
CA SER A 282 -10.34 -17.14 20.59
C SER A 282 -9.46 -17.51 19.38
N GLN A 283 -9.66 -16.88 18.22
CA GLN A 283 -8.84 -17.04 17.02
C GLN A 283 -7.66 -16.07 16.98
N ASN A 284 -7.69 -14.98 17.76
CA ASN A 284 -6.65 -13.96 17.77
C ASN A 284 -5.49 -14.35 18.68
N PHE A 285 -4.31 -13.82 18.35
CA PHE A 285 -3.17 -13.82 19.26
C PHE A 285 -3.40 -12.82 20.41
N PRO A 286 -2.95 -13.08 21.65
CA PRO A 286 -2.38 -14.35 22.10
C PRO A 286 -3.43 -15.32 22.66
N THR A 287 -3.13 -16.62 22.58
CA THR A 287 -3.85 -17.67 23.33
C THR A 287 -3.08 -18.17 24.55
N THR A 288 -1.81 -17.78 24.67
CA THR A 288 -0.91 -18.09 25.77
C THR A 288 -0.38 -16.81 26.40
N GLY A 289 -0.08 -16.80 27.69
CA GLY A 289 0.44 -15.60 28.35
C GLY A 289 1.38 -15.92 29.50
N ALA A 290 2.15 -14.92 29.90
CA ALA A 290 2.96 -14.92 31.11
C ALA A 290 3.17 -13.48 31.59
N ASP A 291 3.63 -13.35 32.83
CA ASP A 291 3.92 -12.06 33.41
C ASP A 291 5.02 -11.30 32.63
N ASN A 292 4.79 -10.01 32.43
CA ASN A 292 5.63 -9.06 31.70
C ASN A 292 5.84 -9.35 30.21
N LEU A 293 5.10 -10.28 29.60
CA LEU A 293 5.08 -10.37 28.14
C LEU A 293 4.27 -9.23 27.54
N TYR A 294 4.69 -8.78 26.36
CA TYR A 294 4.07 -7.66 25.69
C TYR A 294 4.10 -7.77 24.17
N PHE A 295 3.17 -7.08 23.52
CA PHE A 295 3.09 -6.98 22.06
C PHE A 295 2.57 -5.61 21.65
N ASP A 296 2.88 -5.20 20.42
CA ASP A 296 2.56 -3.87 19.93
C ASP A 296 1.44 -3.92 18.89
N PHE A 297 0.46 -3.02 18.98
CA PHE A 297 -0.51 -2.80 17.92
C PHE A 297 0.12 -2.01 16.77
N ILE A 298 -0.10 -2.50 15.55
CA ILE A 298 0.19 -1.79 14.30
C ILE A 298 -1.11 -1.24 13.77
N ILE A 299 -1.32 0.05 13.97
CA ILE A 299 -2.59 0.72 13.71
C ILE A 299 -2.50 1.48 12.39
N GLY A 300 -3.51 1.28 11.53
CA GLY A 300 -3.72 2.07 10.32
C GLY A 300 -4.77 3.16 10.57
N GLY A 301 -4.64 4.29 9.89
CA GLY A 301 -5.64 5.38 9.88
C GLY A 301 -5.48 6.42 10.99
N VAL A 302 -4.82 6.09 12.10
CA VAL A 302 -4.54 7.03 13.20
C VAL A 302 -3.17 6.77 13.82
N ASP A 303 -2.54 7.82 14.36
CA ASP A 303 -1.34 7.65 15.17
C ASP A 303 -1.69 7.02 16.52
N ALA A 304 -0.98 5.97 16.90
CA ALA A 304 -1.23 5.26 18.16
C ALA A 304 -1.21 6.18 19.39
N GLY A 305 -0.36 7.22 19.38
CA GLY A 305 -0.26 8.20 20.46
C GLY A 305 -1.53 9.06 20.68
N GLN A 306 -2.48 9.06 19.74
CA GLN A 306 -3.75 9.77 19.87
C GLN A 306 -4.83 8.94 20.58
N LEU A 307 -4.58 7.64 20.80
CA LEU A 307 -5.54 6.73 21.40
C LEU A 307 -5.33 6.63 22.92
N THR A 308 -6.43 6.68 23.66
CA THR A 308 -6.48 6.40 25.09
C THR A 308 -7.11 5.03 25.31
N TRP A 309 -6.55 4.26 26.23
CA TRP A 309 -6.93 2.88 26.49
C TRP A 309 -7.19 2.68 27.99
N GLU A 310 -8.17 1.83 28.31
CA GLU A 310 -8.43 1.39 29.68
C GLU A 310 -7.83 0.00 29.90
N PRO A 311 -7.16 -0.24 31.05
CA PRO A 311 -6.66 -1.57 31.38
C PRO A 311 -7.82 -2.52 31.70
N VAL A 312 -7.64 -3.80 31.39
CA VAL A 312 -8.63 -4.84 31.67
C VAL A 312 -8.02 -5.88 32.60
N THR A 313 -8.67 -6.15 33.72
CA THR A 313 -8.24 -7.15 34.70
C THR A 313 -9.29 -8.24 34.87
N LEU A 314 -8.87 -9.49 34.66
CA LEU A 314 -9.70 -10.69 34.81
C LEU A 314 -8.88 -11.77 35.50
N GLU A 315 -9.42 -12.39 36.56
CA GLU A 315 -8.81 -13.55 37.23
C GLU A 315 -7.34 -13.36 37.66
N GLY A 316 -6.99 -12.14 38.09
CA GLY A 316 -5.63 -11.80 38.52
C GLY A 316 -4.63 -11.56 37.39
N ILE A 317 -5.09 -11.50 36.13
CA ILE A 317 -4.31 -11.08 34.97
C ILE A 317 -4.82 -9.71 34.51
N THR A 318 -3.91 -8.76 34.34
CA THR A 318 -4.17 -7.42 33.81
C THR A 318 -3.50 -7.23 32.46
N ALA A 319 -4.28 -6.80 31.47
CA ALA A 319 -3.79 -6.32 30.18
C ALA A 319 -3.80 -4.79 30.19
N THR A 320 -2.61 -4.19 30.18
CA THR A 320 -2.42 -2.73 30.19
C THR A 320 -1.91 -2.27 28.84
N VAL A 321 -2.57 -1.28 28.24
CA VAL A 321 -2.11 -0.68 26.98
C VAL A 321 -1.44 0.66 27.26
N THR A 322 -0.22 0.83 26.79
CA THR A 322 0.57 2.06 26.96
C THR A 322 1.11 2.55 25.62
N ASN A 323 1.00 3.85 25.37
CA ASN A 323 1.61 4.46 24.20
C ASN A 323 3.07 4.78 24.50
N LEU A 324 4.00 4.18 23.75
CA LEU A 324 5.43 4.39 23.95
C LEU A 324 6.21 4.33 22.66
N VAL A 325 7.45 4.81 22.69
CA VAL A 325 8.39 4.71 21.57
C VAL A 325 9.05 3.34 21.61
N ALA A 326 8.66 2.43 20.72
CA ALA A 326 9.17 1.08 20.73
C ALA A 326 10.56 0.99 20.07
N SER A 327 11.52 0.38 20.77
CA SER A 327 12.92 0.31 20.34
C SER A 327 13.53 -1.09 20.47
N ASP A 328 12.70 -2.11 20.68
CA ASP A 328 13.15 -3.50 20.85
C ASP A 328 13.95 -3.99 19.63
N GLY A 329 14.95 -4.84 19.88
CA GLY A 329 15.90 -5.29 18.85
C GLY A 329 15.26 -6.07 17.70
N TRP A 330 14.12 -6.73 17.94
CA TRP A 330 13.36 -7.47 16.93
C TRP A 330 12.50 -6.58 16.02
N ILE A 331 12.35 -5.29 16.36
CA ILE A 331 11.58 -4.36 15.52
C ILE A 331 12.43 -3.96 14.32
N PRO A 332 11.91 -4.08 13.08
CA PRO A 332 12.63 -3.70 11.88
C PRO A 332 12.99 -2.21 11.91
N ASN A 333 14.14 -1.83 11.34
CA ASN A 333 14.62 -0.44 11.33
C ASN A 333 13.57 0.56 10.80
N ALA A 334 12.76 0.16 9.81
CA ALA A 334 11.72 1.01 9.24
C ALA A 334 10.60 1.38 10.24
N ASP A 335 10.41 0.59 11.30
CA ASP A 335 9.39 0.80 12.34
C ASP A 335 9.97 1.12 13.73
N ARG A 336 11.29 0.98 13.90
CA ARG A 336 11.96 1.24 15.16
C ARG A 336 11.87 2.72 15.53
N ARG A 337 11.68 3.01 16.82
CA ARG A 337 11.50 4.36 17.39
C ARG A 337 10.23 5.09 16.93
N LYS A 338 9.22 4.35 16.44
CA LYS A 338 7.87 4.89 16.27
C LYS A 338 7.05 4.72 17.55
N VAL A 339 6.07 5.60 17.74
CA VAL A 339 5.08 5.44 18.81
C VAL A 339 4.14 4.29 18.45
N VAL A 340 3.96 3.37 19.38
CA VAL A 340 3.03 2.23 19.27
C VAL A 340 2.17 2.14 20.52
N ALA A 341 1.02 1.49 20.42
CA ALA A 341 0.24 1.07 21.58
C ALA A 341 0.69 -0.34 21.98
N ARG A 342 1.41 -0.44 23.10
CA ARG A 342 1.93 -1.71 23.64
C ARG A 342 0.97 -2.28 24.66
N VAL A 343 0.51 -3.50 24.41
CA VAL A 343 -0.23 -4.32 25.37
C VAL A 343 0.79 -5.10 26.20
N LYS A 344 0.77 -4.91 27.52
CA LYS A 344 1.56 -5.67 28.48
C LYS A 344 0.63 -6.52 29.34
N LEU A 345 0.95 -7.81 29.48
CA LEU A 345 0.28 -8.73 30.38
C LEU A 345 1.03 -8.75 31.73
N THR A 346 0.29 -8.59 32.81
CA THR A 346 0.79 -8.73 34.19
C THR A 346 -0.11 -9.71 34.92
N GLY A 347 0.46 -10.62 35.70
CA GLY A 347 -0.33 -11.64 36.37
C GLY A 347 0.49 -12.52 37.31
N PRO A 348 -0.02 -13.73 37.64
CA PRO A 348 0.66 -14.61 38.58
C PRO A 348 2.08 -14.98 38.11
N ALA A 349 3.08 -14.74 38.96
CA ALA A 349 4.48 -15.00 38.68
C ALA A 349 5.23 -15.44 39.93
N ALA A 350 6.35 -16.15 39.73
CA ALA A 350 7.25 -16.49 40.82
C ALA A 350 8.12 -15.29 41.20
N SER A 351 8.19 -14.98 42.50
CA SER A 351 9.17 -14.05 43.04
C SER A 351 10.60 -14.57 42.88
N SER A 352 11.60 -13.69 42.98
CA SER A 352 13.02 -14.08 42.96
C SER A 352 13.35 -15.13 44.01
N ASN A 353 12.76 -15.03 45.22
CA ASN A 353 12.96 -16.01 46.29
C ASN A 353 12.34 -17.37 45.96
N GLN A 354 11.12 -17.40 45.40
CA GLN A 354 10.49 -18.64 44.96
C GLN A 354 11.30 -19.32 43.83
N LYS A 355 11.87 -18.55 42.90
CA LYS A 355 12.70 -19.09 41.81
C LYS A 355 13.97 -19.78 42.33
N GLN A 356 14.57 -19.25 43.40
CA GLN A 356 15.80 -19.82 44.00
C GLN A 356 15.53 -21.00 44.94
N SER A 357 14.37 -21.04 45.59
CA SER A 357 13.97 -22.12 46.48
C SER A 357 13.74 -23.43 45.71
N ASP A 358 14.05 -24.54 46.36
CA ASP A 358 13.72 -25.90 45.89
C ASP A 358 12.36 -26.37 46.45
N THR A 359 11.80 -25.65 47.41
CA THR A 359 10.48 -25.88 48.02
C THR A 359 9.67 -24.58 48.04
N PRO A 360 9.30 -24.03 46.86
CA PRO A 360 8.57 -22.77 46.79
C PRO A 360 7.15 -22.91 47.32
N SER A 361 6.58 -21.80 47.78
CA SER A 361 5.14 -21.70 48.06
C SER A 361 4.32 -21.66 46.77
N ILE A 362 3.04 -22.06 46.88
CA ILE A 362 2.08 -22.05 45.78
C ILE A 362 1.92 -20.64 45.18
N ILE A 363 1.73 -20.57 43.86
CA ILE A 363 1.41 -19.33 43.13
C ILE A 363 -0.07 -19.35 42.75
N SER A 364 -0.70 -18.18 42.75
CA SER A 364 -2.10 -18.05 42.31
C SER A 364 -2.29 -18.61 40.90
N ARG A 365 -3.42 -19.26 40.68
CA ARG A 365 -3.79 -19.84 39.38
C ARG A 365 -4.96 -19.05 38.81
N PRO A 366 -4.80 -18.42 37.64
CA PRO A 366 -5.91 -17.73 37.01
C PRO A 366 -6.95 -18.76 36.54
N SER A 367 -8.25 -18.45 36.63
CA SER A 367 -9.27 -19.30 36.01
C SER A 367 -9.24 -19.07 34.49
N LEU A 368 -8.93 -20.08 33.68
CA LEU A 368 -8.81 -20.00 32.22
C LEU A 368 -9.80 -20.98 31.55
N PRO A 369 -10.33 -20.67 30.35
CA PRO A 369 -9.96 -19.54 29.49
C PRO A 369 -10.57 -18.18 29.90
N GLN A 370 -9.88 -17.08 29.57
CA GLN A 370 -10.37 -15.70 29.78
C GLN A 370 -10.32 -14.89 28.50
N THR A 371 -11.41 -14.21 28.19
CA THR A 371 -11.56 -13.35 27.00
C THR A 371 -11.35 -11.90 27.39
N PHE A 372 -10.33 -11.26 26.84
CA PHE A 372 -10.03 -9.84 27.03
C PHE A 372 -10.55 -9.04 25.82
N GLU A 373 -11.14 -7.87 26.05
CA GLU A 373 -11.46 -6.87 25.02
C GLU A 373 -10.84 -5.53 25.41
N LEU A 374 -9.84 -5.10 24.64
CA LEU A 374 -9.16 -3.82 24.80
C LEU A 374 -9.82 -2.78 23.90
N VAL A 375 -10.24 -1.66 24.49
CA VAL A 375 -10.93 -0.58 23.78
C VAL A 375 -10.09 0.68 23.79
N GLY A 376 -9.73 1.16 22.59
CA GLY A 376 -8.98 2.39 22.37
C GLY A 376 -9.88 3.46 21.79
N LYS A 377 -9.79 4.68 22.29
CA LYS A 377 -10.61 5.82 21.85
C LYS A 377 -9.74 7.03 21.54
N ASP A 378 -10.05 7.77 20.47
CA ASP A 378 -9.45 9.09 20.23
C ASP A 378 -10.44 10.23 20.53
N SER A 379 -9.94 11.47 20.47
CA SER A 379 -10.75 12.67 20.71
C SER A 379 -11.77 12.97 19.61
N ARG A 380 -11.69 12.28 18.47
CA ARG A 380 -12.61 12.42 17.33
C ARG A 380 -13.79 11.44 17.42
N GLY A 381 -13.81 10.60 18.45
CA GLY A 381 -14.84 9.59 18.66
C GLY A 381 -14.58 8.27 17.91
N ASN A 382 -13.39 8.08 17.33
CA ASN A 382 -13.03 6.77 16.76
C ASN A 382 -12.83 5.77 17.91
N VAL A 383 -13.35 4.57 17.73
CA VAL A 383 -13.23 3.46 18.69
C VAL A 383 -12.58 2.27 18.00
N LEU A 384 -11.46 1.79 18.54
CA LEU A 384 -10.84 0.53 18.15
C LEU A 384 -11.05 -0.51 19.23
N LYS A 385 -11.30 -1.74 18.80
CA LYS A 385 -11.41 -2.89 19.68
C LYS A 385 -10.43 -3.97 19.26
N TYR A 386 -9.77 -4.56 20.23
CA TYR A 386 -8.99 -5.77 20.04
C TYR A 386 -9.30 -6.75 21.15
N GLY A 387 -9.70 -7.97 20.81
CA GLY A 387 -9.86 -8.99 21.81
C GLY A 387 -9.15 -10.28 21.48
N PHE A 388 -8.82 -11.02 22.54
CA PHE A 388 -8.10 -12.28 22.50
C PHE A 388 -8.55 -13.15 23.67
N GLN A 389 -8.31 -14.45 23.60
CA GLN A 389 -8.66 -15.39 24.67
C GLN A 389 -7.44 -16.16 25.15
N LEU A 390 -7.01 -15.88 26.39
CA LEU A 390 -5.96 -16.66 27.05
C LEU A 390 -6.52 -18.01 27.47
N LYS A 391 -5.82 -19.07 27.08
CA LYS A 391 -6.14 -20.48 27.37
C LYS A 391 -5.10 -21.14 28.29
N LYS A 392 -3.86 -20.64 28.25
CA LYS A 392 -2.75 -21.13 29.08
C LYS A 392 -1.98 -19.97 29.69
N TRP A 393 -1.55 -20.14 30.93
CA TRP A 393 -0.67 -19.20 31.63
C TRP A 393 0.63 -19.88 32.04
N PHE A 394 1.76 -19.21 31.79
CA PHE A 394 3.09 -19.75 32.00
C PHE A 394 3.85 -18.98 33.08
N VAL A 395 4.61 -19.71 33.89
CA VAL A 395 5.48 -19.18 34.95
C VAL A 395 6.91 -19.63 34.70
N SER A 396 7.83 -18.67 34.63
CA SER A 396 9.26 -18.94 34.42
C SER A 396 10.01 -19.23 35.71
N ARG A 397 10.88 -20.26 35.69
CA ARG A 397 12.00 -20.42 36.62
C ARG A 397 13.31 -20.31 35.85
N ASN A 398 13.87 -19.10 35.80
CA ASN A 398 15.18 -18.85 35.18
C ASN A 398 16.36 -19.18 36.12
N LYS A 399 16.26 -20.34 36.79
CA LYS A 399 17.36 -21.01 37.52
C LYS A 399 17.62 -22.29 36.73
N GLU A 400 18.85 -22.49 36.29
CA GLU A 400 19.22 -23.73 35.60
C GLU A 400 19.34 -24.86 36.61
N ASP A 401 18.70 -25.99 36.30
CA ASP A 401 18.67 -27.18 37.15
C ASP A 401 18.37 -28.42 36.31
N ILE A 402 18.52 -29.60 36.90
CA ILE A 402 18.17 -30.87 36.26
C ILE A 402 16.66 -31.01 36.10
N ALA A 403 16.23 -31.76 35.09
CA ALA A 403 14.83 -31.87 34.71
C ALA A 403 13.90 -32.33 35.85
N SER A 404 14.34 -33.26 36.70
CA SER A 404 13.55 -33.74 37.85
C SER A 404 13.31 -32.67 38.91
N ASN A 405 14.31 -31.82 39.15
CA ASN A 405 14.19 -30.71 40.11
C ASN A 405 13.25 -29.64 39.55
N GLN A 406 13.32 -29.39 38.25
CA GLN A 406 12.39 -28.47 37.58
C GLN A 406 10.95 -28.96 37.61
N GLU A 407 10.72 -30.26 37.34
CA GLU A 407 9.41 -30.88 37.46
C GLU A 407 8.86 -30.74 38.90
N SER A 408 9.68 -31.05 39.89
CA SER A 408 9.33 -30.93 41.31
C SER A 408 9.00 -29.49 41.71
N TRP A 409 9.77 -28.52 41.19
CA TRP A 409 9.53 -27.10 41.44
C TRP A 409 8.22 -26.62 40.81
N CYS A 410 7.95 -26.98 39.56
CA CYS A 410 6.69 -26.66 38.89
C CYS A 410 5.48 -27.20 39.66
N ASN A 411 5.56 -28.46 40.11
CA ASN A 411 4.51 -29.08 40.91
C ASN A 411 4.30 -28.37 42.25
N SER A 412 5.38 -27.93 42.90
CA SER A 412 5.34 -27.24 44.20
C SER A 412 4.64 -25.88 44.12
N ILE A 413 4.80 -25.15 43.01
CA ILE A 413 4.07 -23.89 42.79
C ILE A 413 2.61 -24.08 42.35
N GLY A 414 2.15 -25.33 42.18
CA GLY A 414 0.78 -25.68 41.76
C GLY A 414 0.57 -25.72 40.24
N TYR A 415 1.65 -25.69 39.47
CA TYR A 415 1.68 -25.79 38.00
C TYR A 415 2.27 -27.15 37.61
N HIS A 416 2.46 -27.42 36.32
CA HIS A 416 3.23 -28.59 35.87
C HIS A 416 4.30 -28.17 34.87
N LEU A 417 5.36 -28.99 34.74
CA LEU A 417 6.40 -28.75 33.75
C LEU A 417 5.83 -28.90 32.34
N SER A 418 6.02 -27.86 31.52
CA SER A 418 5.47 -27.80 30.16
C SER A 418 5.87 -29.02 29.32
N GLN A 419 4.97 -29.51 28.48
CA GLN A 419 5.28 -30.50 27.46
C GLN A 419 5.83 -29.82 26.20
N THR A 420 6.40 -30.60 25.28
CA THR A 420 6.86 -30.09 23.98
C THR A 420 5.72 -29.39 23.23
N SER A 421 4.50 -29.96 23.28
CA SER A 421 3.30 -29.40 22.66
C SER A 421 2.80 -28.12 23.30
N ASP A 422 3.19 -27.81 24.55
CA ASP A 422 2.86 -26.52 25.17
C ASP A 422 3.77 -25.41 24.67
N LEU A 423 4.98 -25.75 24.21
CA LEU A 423 6.03 -24.79 23.89
C LEU A 423 6.20 -24.58 22.38
N THR A 424 6.07 -25.61 21.57
CA THR A 424 6.43 -25.58 20.14
C THR A 424 5.53 -26.47 19.29
N ASN A 425 5.41 -26.16 18.00
CA ASN A 425 4.78 -27.02 17.00
C ASN A 425 5.78 -27.68 16.05
N GLU A 426 7.06 -27.80 16.44
CA GLU A 426 8.04 -28.50 15.61
C GLU A 426 7.57 -29.93 15.27
N GLY A 427 7.79 -30.34 14.02
CA GLY A 427 7.24 -31.58 13.49
C GLY A 427 8.20 -32.76 13.49
N GLU A 428 9.49 -32.56 13.75
CA GLU A 428 10.52 -33.61 13.62
C GLU A 428 10.41 -34.65 14.73
N SER A 429 10.11 -34.24 15.97
CA SER A 429 9.94 -35.22 17.07
C SER A 429 8.58 -35.91 17.08
N GLY A 430 7.59 -35.38 16.37
CA GLY A 430 6.18 -35.80 16.46
C GLY A 430 5.48 -35.41 17.77
N ARG A 431 6.13 -34.65 18.67
CA ARG A 431 5.60 -34.24 19.98
C ARG A 431 5.15 -32.78 20.05
N GLY A 432 5.45 -31.99 19.02
CA GLY A 432 5.00 -30.61 18.93
C GLY A 432 3.47 -30.50 18.80
N ALA A 433 2.97 -29.33 19.15
CA ALA A 433 1.56 -28.97 18.98
C ALA A 433 1.13 -28.99 17.51
N LYS A 434 -0.20 -28.92 17.31
CA LYS A 434 -0.81 -28.86 15.99
C LYS A 434 -1.30 -27.42 15.68
N PRO A 435 -1.28 -27.00 14.40
CA PRO A 435 -0.71 -27.71 13.25
C PRO A 435 0.81 -27.78 13.33
N SER A 436 1.38 -28.93 13.00
CA SER A 436 2.84 -29.13 13.06
C SER A 436 3.54 -28.36 11.94
N SER A 437 4.69 -27.80 12.29
CA SER A 437 5.69 -27.33 11.34
C SER A 437 6.21 -28.48 10.51
N SER A 438 6.54 -28.24 9.24
CA SER A 438 7.19 -29.23 8.38
C SER A 438 8.68 -29.44 8.72
N TYR A 439 9.20 -28.73 9.71
CA TYR A 439 10.62 -28.70 10.06
C TYR A 439 10.84 -28.93 11.56
N LYS A 440 12.11 -29.07 11.94
CA LYS A 440 12.59 -29.23 13.31
C LYS A 440 12.53 -27.98 14.20
N HIS A 441 12.02 -26.88 13.67
CA HIS A 441 11.86 -25.61 14.38
C HIS A 441 10.37 -25.26 14.41
N TYR A 442 9.98 -24.39 15.33
CA TYR A 442 8.61 -23.92 15.33
C TYR A 442 8.28 -23.18 14.03
N GLN A 443 7.01 -23.15 13.70
CA GLN A 443 6.40 -22.24 12.73
C GLN A 443 5.47 -21.27 13.48
N ARG A 444 5.49 -19.97 13.14
CA ARG A 444 4.59 -18.98 13.74
C ARG A 444 3.14 -19.34 13.49
N ARG A 445 2.41 -19.63 14.56
CA ARG A 445 1.01 -20.10 14.56
C ARG A 445 0.35 -19.66 15.86
N ILE A 446 -0.91 -19.28 15.76
CA ILE A 446 -1.77 -18.98 16.91
C ILE A 446 -2.28 -20.32 17.47
N GLY A 447 -2.21 -20.48 18.79
CA GLY A 447 -2.70 -21.68 19.48
C GLY A 447 -1.84 -22.94 19.32
N ALA A 448 -0.63 -22.84 18.77
CA ALA A 448 0.23 -24.00 18.50
C ALA A 448 1.49 -24.07 19.39
N GLY A 449 1.48 -23.39 20.53
CA GLY A 449 2.57 -23.42 21.50
C GLY A 449 3.01 -22.01 21.94
N PHE A 450 3.70 -21.96 23.06
CA PHE A 450 4.11 -20.70 23.68
C PHE A 450 5.14 -19.95 22.82
N LEU A 451 6.15 -20.65 22.30
CA LEU A 451 7.17 -20.07 21.42
C LEU A 451 6.65 -19.78 20.00
N THR A 452 5.60 -20.49 19.54
CA THR A 452 5.00 -20.19 18.22
C THR A 452 4.31 -18.83 18.22
N GLU A 453 3.73 -18.45 19.36
CA GLU A 453 3.08 -17.17 19.57
C GLU A 453 4.11 -16.08 19.93
N TRP A 454 4.92 -16.31 20.95
CA TRP A 454 5.75 -15.22 21.51
C TRP A 454 7.18 -15.16 20.96
N GLY A 455 7.66 -16.19 20.28
CA GLY A 455 9.05 -16.26 19.83
C GLY A 455 10.03 -16.45 21.00
N PRO A 456 11.31 -16.08 20.83
CA PRO A 456 12.30 -16.23 21.89
C PRO A 456 12.00 -15.35 23.11
N LEU A 457 11.77 -15.98 24.25
CA LEU A 457 11.27 -15.32 25.46
C LEU A 457 12.33 -14.50 26.20
N HIS A 458 13.60 -14.91 26.12
CA HIS A 458 14.73 -14.22 26.75
C HIS A 458 14.98 -12.79 26.21
N ASN A 459 14.32 -12.39 25.11
CA ASN A 459 14.45 -11.03 24.59
C ASN A 459 13.45 -10.06 25.22
N TYR A 460 12.36 -10.52 25.83
CA TYR A 460 11.43 -9.64 26.52
C TYR A 460 12.08 -9.11 27.79
N ILE A 461 12.22 -7.79 27.88
CA ILE A 461 12.74 -7.11 29.06
C ILE A 461 11.78 -7.40 30.22
N ASP A 462 12.35 -7.75 31.39
CA ASP A 462 11.61 -8.10 32.62
C ASP A 462 10.69 -9.34 32.53
N GLY A 463 10.69 -10.07 31.41
CA GLY A 463 9.97 -11.35 31.30
C GLY A 463 10.57 -12.46 32.18
N GLY A 464 11.86 -12.34 32.50
CA GLY A 464 12.54 -13.27 33.41
C GLY A 464 12.62 -14.71 32.89
N PHE A 465 12.76 -14.88 31.57
CA PHE A 465 12.89 -16.17 30.89
C PHE A 465 14.33 -16.47 30.48
N GLY A 466 14.69 -17.75 30.54
CA GLY A 466 15.92 -18.29 29.97
C GLY A 466 15.83 -18.47 28.45
N SER A 467 16.91 -18.97 27.85
CA SER A 467 17.00 -19.24 26.41
C SER A 467 16.32 -20.56 26.02
N SER A 468 16.64 -21.63 26.75
CA SER A 468 16.09 -22.97 26.56
C SER A 468 15.31 -23.44 27.78
N PHE A 469 14.41 -24.40 27.57
CA PHE A 469 13.55 -24.92 28.64
C PHE A 469 13.47 -26.44 28.62
N TRP A 470 13.44 -27.03 29.81
CA TRP A 470 13.03 -28.42 29.95
C TRP A 470 11.56 -28.61 29.56
N SER A 471 11.30 -29.71 28.89
CA SER A 471 9.99 -30.28 28.67
C SER A 471 9.81 -31.55 29.52
N SER A 472 8.58 -31.85 29.93
CA SER A 472 8.24 -33.07 30.66
C SER A 472 8.26 -34.36 29.80
N ASP A 473 8.49 -34.24 28.49
CA ASP A 473 8.71 -35.39 27.61
C ASP A 473 10.00 -36.13 27.95
N ARG A 474 9.87 -37.42 28.28
CA ARG A 474 11.00 -38.29 28.65
C ARG A 474 11.01 -39.62 27.90
N LYS A 475 12.22 -40.14 27.67
CA LYS A 475 12.45 -41.53 27.21
C LYS A 475 13.53 -42.18 28.06
N LYS A 476 13.44 -43.51 28.19
CA LYS A 476 14.45 -44.32 28.85
C LYS A 476 15.29 -45.01 27.80
N ASP A 477 16.61 -44.86 27.86
CA ASP A 477 17.51 -45.74 27.12
C ASP A 477 17.68 -47.04 27.92
N LEU A 478 17.39 -48.15 27.26
CA LEU A 478 17.42 -49.48 27.88
C LEU A 478 18.85 -50.03 28.03
N HIS A 479 19.83 -49.49 27.30
CA HIS A 479 21.21 -49.96 27.37
C HIS A 479 21.95 -49.38 28.59
N ASP A 480 21.84 -48.07 28.81
CA ASP A 480 22.59 -47.36 29.86
C ASP A 480 21.74 -47.00 31.10
N ASN A 481 20.45 -47.37 31.12
CA ASN A 481 19.49 -47.02 32.16
C ASN A 481 19.37 -45.49 32.41
N ILE A 482 19.69 -44.69 31.39
CA ILE A 482 19.65 -43.22 31.43
C ILE A 482 18.26 -42.72 31.02
N ILE A 483 17.73 -41.77 31.79
CA ILE A 483 16.53 -41.02 31.41
C ILE A 483 16.95 -39.77 30.64
N TYR A 484 16.43 -39.66 29.43
CA TYR A 484 16.55 -38.46 28.59
C TYR A 484 15.29 -37.64 28.68
N TRP A 485 15.47 -36.32 28.69
CA TRP A 485 14.40 -35.33 28.66
C TRP A 485 14.55 -34.46 27.41
N HIS A 486 13.47 -33.84 26.98
CA HIS A 486 13.52 -32.85 25.91
C HIS A 486 13.96 -31.48 26.44
N GLU A 487 14.98 -30.91 25.83
CA GLU A 487 15.28 -29.48 25.91
C GLU A 487 14.70 -28.78 24.68
N ILE A 488 13.95 -27.71 24.88
CA ILE A 488 13.39 -26.87 23.83
C ILE A 488 14.23 -25.59 23.72
N SER A 489 14.88 -25.41 22.57
CA SER A 489 15.69 -24.23 22.26
C SER A 489 14.83 -22.98 21.96
N PRO A 490 15.42 -21.76 21.90
CA PRO A 490 14.68 -20.55 21.55
C PRO A 490 14.00 -20.57 20.17
N THR A 491 14.42 -21.47 19.27
CA THR A 491 13.85 -21.68 17.93
C THR A 491 12.71 -22.71 17.93
N GLY A 492 12.31 -23.20 19.10
CA GLY A 492 11.34 -24.28 19.28
C GLY A 492 11.84 -25.65 18.85
N ARG A 493 13.13 -25.80 18.50
CA ARG A 493 13.72 -27.12 18.24
C ARG A 493 13.84 -27.89 19.54
N SER A 494 13.38 -29.14 19.49
CA SER A 494 13.46 -30.08 20.60
C SER A 494 14.65 -31.02 20.42
N ILE A 495 15.41 -31.26 21.50
CA ILE A 495 16.58 -32.14 21.51
C ILE A 495 16.59 -33.01 22.76
N TRP A 496 16.99 -34.28 22.61
CA TRP A 496 17.19 -35.18 23.74
C TRP A 496 18.48 -34.83 24.49
N LYS A 497 18.37 -34.67 25.81
CA LYS A 497 19.48 -34.43 26.71
C LYS A 497 19.41 -35.38 27.89
N GLY A 498 20.57 -35.82 28.37
CA GLY A 498 20.65 -36.61 29.60
C GLY A 498 20.12 -35.79 30.78
N GLY A 499 19.42 -36.44 31.69
CA GLY A 499 18.78 -35.77 32.84
C GLY A 499 19.74 -35.08 33.83
N THR A 500 21.06 -35.16 33.63
CA THR A 500 22.09 -34.51 34.45
C THR A 500 22.51 -33.13 33.93
N VAL A 501 22.02 -32.72 32.76
CA VAL A 501 22.25 -31.36 32.23
C VAL A 501 21.39 -30.36 33.00
N SER A 502 21.88 -29.13 33.18
CA SER A 502 21.11 -28.04 33.78
C SER A 502 20.50 -27.15 32.71
N THR A 503 19.21 -26.83 32.85
CA THR A 503 18.48 -25.88 31.97
C THR A 503 17.32 -25.25 32.76
N ALA A 504 16.85 -24.08 32.33
CA ALA A 504 15.71 -23.39 32.92
C ALA A 504 14.39 -24.17 32.72
N ALA A 505 13.33 -23.74 33.40
CA ALA A 505 12.01 -24.31 33.26
C ALA A 505 10.94 -23.25 33.00
N VAL A 506 9.92 -23.67 32.26
CA VAL A 506 8.65 -22.95 32.18
C VAL A 506 7.56 -23.91 32.62
N CYS A 507 6.82 -23.50 33.63
CA CYS A 507 5.69 -24.25 34.14
C CYS A 507 4.41 -23.69 33.53
N VAL A 508 3.44 -24.56 33.25
CA VAL A 508 2.19 -24.18 32.60
C VAL A 508 1.01 -24.55 33.48
N PHE A 509 0.00 -23.68 33.44
CA PHE A 509 -1.33 -23.95 33.94
C PHE A 509 -2.30 -23.92 32.76
N SER A 510 -3.04 -25.02 32.61
CA SER A 510 -4.19 -25.15 31.73
C SER A 510 -5.28 -25.86 32.52
N ALA A 511 -6.50 -25.31 32.51
CA ALA A 511 -7.66 -26.07 32.96
C ALA A 511 -7.79 -27.33 32.07
N LEU A 512 -7.89 -28.50 32.70
CA LEU A 512 -8.12 -29.78 32.02
C LEU A 512 -9.49 -29.81 31.35
#